data_AF-T1DRA8-F1
#
_entry.id   AF-T1DRA8-F1
#
_cell.length_a   1.000
_cell.length_b   1.000
_cell.length_c   1.000
_cell.angle_alpha   90.00
_cell.angle_beta   90.00
_cell.angle_gamma   90.00
#
_symmetry.space_group_name_H-M   'P 1'
#
loop_
_entity.id
_entity.type
_entity.pdbx_description
1 polymer ?
#
loop_
_entity_poly.entity_id
_entity_poly.type
_entity_poly.pdbx_seq_one_letter_code
_entity_poly.pdbx_strand_id
1 'polypeptide(L)'
;LKKSSAIGAAPLLLLLLVLAVTPSRGQLIPVPEAVNDPVAESVCFGVNAGIFPHPDPALCHVYISCTFERPIVYQCAAGLVFEASSLRCVPGDREQCGDRSEPEWTAKCAAFSYAFFPDPNECWKFVFCVLGTPNAYTCRAGEVWSQQHG
;
A
#
# COMPACT_ATOMS: atom_id res chain seq x y z
N LEU A 1 52.29 -33.13 -48.21
CA LEU A 1 51.46 -33.94 -47.29
C LEU A 1 50.98 -33.04 -46.16
N LYS A 2 49.67 -32.81 -46.11
CA LYS A 2 48.95 -31.82 -45.30
C LYS A 2 48.48 -32.52 -44.01
N LYS A 3 48.74 -31.97 -42.83
CA LYS A 3 48.05 -32.37 -41.59
C LYS A 3 47.61 -31.12 -40.85
N SER A 4 46.31 -31.05 -40.62
CA SER A 4 45.54 -29.96 -40.01
C SER A 4 44.66 -30.59 -38.94
N SER A 5 44.64 -30.03 -37.73
CA SER A 5 43.63 -30.17 -36.66
C SER A 5 44.27 -29.82 -35.32
N ALA A 6 43.63 -29.23 -34.32
CA ALA A 6 42.38 -28.47 -34.20
C ALA A 6 42.46 -27.91 -32.77
N ILE A 7 42.22 -26.63 -32.57
CA ILE A 7 42.23 -25.99 -31.25
C ILE A 7 40.86 -26.27 -30.62
N GLY A 8 40.83 -27.09 -29.57
CA GLY A 8 39.63 -27.39 -28.81
C GLY A 8 39.19 -26.19 -27.97
N ALA A 9 38.00 -25.68 -28.25
CA ALA A 9 37.31 -24.70 -27.41
C ALA A 9 36.68 -25.44 -26.21
N ALA A 10 37.23 -25.27 -25.01
CA ALA A 10 36.59 -25.67 -23.77
C ALA A 10 35.63 -24.54 -23.34
N PRO A 11 34.31 -24.78 -23.26
CA PRO A 11 33.34 -23.71 -23.09
C PRO A 11 33.25 -23.23 -21.64
N LEU A 12 33.10 -21.92 -21.49
CA LEU A 12 32.86 -21.07 -20.31
C LEU A 12 31.64 -21.45 -19.43
N LEU A 13 31.20 -22.71 -19.40
CA LEU A 13 29.87 -23.09 -18.94
C LEU A 13 29.66 -23.16 -17.42
N LEU A 14 30.66 -22.87 -16.59
CA LEU A 14 30.54 -22.95 -15.11
C LEU A 14 30.37 -21.61 -14.38
N LEU A 15 30.33 -20.48 -15.08
CA LEU A 15 30.18 -19.15 -14.44
C LEU A 15 28.75 -18.57 -14.47
N LEU A 16 27.76 -19.30 -15.02
CA LEU A 16 26.38 -18.80 -15.18
C LEU A 16 25.44 -19.07 -13.99
N LEU A 17 25.88 -19.79 -12.95
CA LEU A 17 25.02 -20.08 -11.79
C LEU A 17 24.92 -18.96 -10.75
N VAL A 18 25.54 -17.79 -10.98
CA VAL A 18 25.58 -16.69 -9.99
C VAL A 18 24.76 -15.45 -10.37
N LEU A 19 24.00 -15.46 -11.46
CA LEU A 19 23.24 -14.29 -11.91
C LEU A 19 21.73 -14.56 -11.98
N ALA A 20 21.07 -14.49 -10.82
CA ALA A 20 19.73 -13.92 -10.60
C ALA A 20 19.00 -14.54 -9.41
N VAL A 21 19.62 -14.57 -8.23
CA VAL A 21 18.83 -14.37 -7.00
C VAL A 21 19.14 -12.95 -6.54
N THR A 22 18.62 -11.97 -7.28
CA THR A 22 18.49 -10.64 -6.71
C THR A 22 17.47 -10.78 -5.57
N PRO A 23 17.80 -10.44 -4.32
CA PRO A 23 16.73 -10.16 -3.37
C PRO A 23 15.97 -9.00 -4.00
N SER A 24 14.73 -9.23 -4.44
CA SER A 24 13.82 -8.19 -4.89
C SER A 24 13.48 -7.29 -3.70
N ARG A 25 14.43 -6.44 -3.32
CA ARG A 25 14.19 -5.33 -2.40
C ARG A 25 13.29 -4.34 -3.14
N GLY A 26 11.98 -4.47 -2.90
CA GLY A 26 11.04 -3.37 -3.01
C GLY A 26 10.58 -3.00 -4.42
N GLN A 27 10.27 -3.97 -5.28
CA GLN A 27 9.50 -3.65 -6.47
C GLN A 27 8.04 -3.38 -6.05
N LEU A 28 7.63 -2.12 -6.15
CA LEU A 28 6.23 -1.70 -5.97
C LEU A 28 5.39 -2.38 -7.06
N ILE A 29 4.33 -3.10 -6.67
CA ILE A 29 3.46 -3.82 -7.61
C ILE A 29 2.19 -2.97 -7.79
N PRO A 30 2.06 -2.20 -8.88
CA PRO A 30 0.83 -1.45 -9.14
C PRO A 30 -0.32 -2.41 -9.45
N VAL A 31 -1.52 -2.08 -8.97
CA VAL A 31 -2.74 -2.83 -9.31
C VAL A 31 -3.25 -2.33 -10.66
N PRO A 32 -3.22 -3.14 -11.74
CA PRO A 32 -3.52 -2.65 -13.10
C PRO A 32 -4.98 -2.21 -13.29
N GLU A 33 -5.91 -2.75 -12.49
CA GLU A 33 -7.35 -2.49 -12.60
C GLU A 33 -7.81 -1.27 -11.81
N ALA A 34 -6.95 -0.70 -10.96
CA ALA A 34 -7.32 0.41 -10.09
C ALA A 34 -7.23 1.80 -10.75
N VAL A 35 -7.05 1.85 -12.08
CA VAL A 35 -6.84 3.08 -12.85
C VAL A 35 -8.08 4.01 -12.85
N ASN A 36 -9.24 3.54 -12.39
CA ASN A 36 -10.43 4.36 -12.16
C ASN A 36 -11.19 3.89 -10.91
N ASP A 37 -10.47 3.64 -9.82
CA ASP A 37 -11.09 3.23 -8.55
C ASP A 37 -11.66 4.46 -7.80
N PRO A 38 -12.99 4.62 -7.69
CA PRO A 38 -13.60 5.74 -6.99
C PRO A 38 -13.25 5.77 -5.50
N VAL A 39 -12.92 4.61 -4.90
CA VAL A 39 -12.43 4.55 -3.52
C VAL A 39 -11.06 5.22 -3.44
N ALA A 40 -10.14 4.87 -4.34
CA ALA A 40 -8.82 5.47 -4.39
C ALA A 40 -8.85 6.97 -4.69
N GLU A 41 -9.73 7.40 -5.59
CA GLU A 41 -9.96 8.83 -5.87
C GLU A 41 -10.42 9.58 -4.61
N SER A 42 -11.39 9.01 -3.88
CA SER A 42 -11.91 9.62 -2.65
C SER A 42 -10.83 9.78 -1.57
N VAL A 43 -9.90 8.82 -1.47
CA VAL A 43 -8.79 8.87 -0.50
C VAL A 43 -7.79 9.99 -0.81
N CYS A 44 -7.54 10.25 -2.09
CA CYS A 44 -6.57 11.26 -2.49
C CYS A 44 -7.14 12.68 -2.64
N PHE A 45 -8.46 12.86 -2.52
CA PHE A 45 -9.08 14.17 -2.61
C PHE A 45 -8.51 15.16 -1.56
N GLY A 46 -8.01 16.31 -2.00
CA GLY A 46 -7.38 17.30 -1.12
C GLY A 46 -6.02 16.89 -0.53
N VAL A 47 -5.46 15.75 -0.96
CA VAL A 47 -4.16 15.24 -0.49
C VAL A 47 -3.04 15.58 -1.49
N ASN A 48 -2.08 16.40 -1.06
CA ASN A 48 -0.94 16.75 -1.91
C ASN A 48 0.05 15.59 -2.08
N ALA A 49 0.44 14.92 -0.99
CA ALA A 49 1.31 13.75 -1.01
C ALA A 49 1.05 12.88 0.22
N GLY A 50 0.96 11.57 0.05
CA GLY A 50 0.78 10.63 1.16
C GLY A 50 0.62 9.19 0.71
N ILE A 51 0.78 8.26 1.66
CA ILE A 51 0.56 6.82 1.45
C ILE A 51 -0.45 6.35 2.50
N PHE A 52 -1.52 5.72 2.06
CA PHE A 52 -2.66 5.34 2.89
C PHE A 52 -3.00 3.86 2.70
N PRO A 53 -3.47 3.16 3.74
CA PRO A 53 -4.04 1.82 3.56
C PRO A 53 -5.29 1.89 2.67
N HIS A 54 -5.61 0.79 1.98
CA HIS A 54 -6.90 0.67 1.32
C HIS A 54 -8.05 0.73 2.36
N PRO A 55 -9.16 1.46 2.11
CA PRO A 55 -10.26 1.60 3.06
C PRO A 55 -11.02 0.30 3.36
N ASP A 56 -11.13 -0.60 2.37
CA ASP A 56 -11.71 -1.94 2.59
C ASP A 56 -10.79 -2.78 3.50
N PRO A 57 -11.25 -3.20 4.70
CA PRO A 57 -10.46 -3.99 5.63
C PRO A 57 -10.04 -5.33 5.05
N ALA A 58 -10.80 -5.91 4.10
CA ALA A 58 -10.44 -7.17 3.42
C ALA A 58 -9.24 -6.99 2.46
N LEU A 59 -8.95 -5.77 2.02
CA LEU A 59 -7.85 -5.45 1.10
C LEU A 59 -6.63 -4.93 1.84
N CYS A 60 -6.31 -5.54 2.98
CA CYS A 60 -5.24 -5.10 3.87
C CYS A 60 -3.80 -5.22 3.31
N HIS A 61 -3.65 -5.86 2.16
CA HIS A 61 -2.41 -5.97 1.40
C HIS A 61 -2.31 -4.91 0.30
N VAL A 62 -3.30 -4.04 0.18
CA VAL A 62 -3.41 -2.96 -0.81
C VAL A 62 -3.21 -1.62 -0.10
N TYR A 63 -2.51 -0.70 -0.76
CA TYR A 63 -2.31 0.67 -0.29
C TYR A 63 -2.35 1.66 -1.46
N ILE A 64 -2.64 2.92 -1.14
CA ILE A 64 -2.88 4.00 -2.09
C ILE A 64 -1.79 5.05 -1.88
N SER A 65 -1.05 5.37 -2.94
CA SER A 65 -0.10 6.49 -2.96
C SER A 65 -0.75 7.66 -3.66
N CYS A 66 -0.90 8.77 -2.96
CA CYS A 66 -1.44 10.01 -3.50
C CYS A 66 -0.29 10.95 -3.90
N THR A 67 -0.38 11.54 -5.09
CA THR A 67 0.51 12.63 -5.52
C THR A 67 -0.32 13.64 -6.30
N PHE A 68 -0.41 14.87 -5.80
CA PHE A 68 -1.26 15.94 -6.34
C PHE A 68 -2.71 15.46 -6.57
N GLU A 69 -3.31 14.87 -5.53
CA GLU A 69 -4.68 14.30 -5.53
C GLU A 69 -4.89 13.13 -6.49
N ARG A 70 -3.83 12.64 -7.14
CA ARG A 70 -3.92 11.48 -8.05
C ARG A 70 -3.51 10.21 -7.31
N PRO A 71 -4.40 9.20 -7.23
CA PRO A 71 -4.07 7.92 -6.65
C PRO A 71 -3.23 7.06 -7.61
N ILE A 72 -2.31 6.30 -7.03
CA ILE A 72 -1.78 5.07 -7.61
C ILE A 72 -1.99 3.98 -6.57
N VAL A 73 -2.72 2.93 -6.94
CA VAL A 73 -2.98 1.79 -6.05
C VAL A 73 -1.91 0.73 -6.24
N TYR A 74 -1.36 0.26 -5.13
CA TYR A 74 -0.33 -0.74 -5.07
C TYR A 74 -0.79 -1.92 -4.21
N GLN A 75 -0.25 -3.09 -4.50
CA GLN A 75 -0.38 -4.27 -3.66
C GLN A 75 0.98 -4.73 -3.15
N CYS A 76 1.01 -5.24 -1.93
CA CYS A 76 2.17 -5.94 -1.39
C CYS A 76 2.42 -7.24 -2.15
N ALA A 77 3.64 -7.78 -2.05
CA ALA A 77 3.96 -9.12 -2.57
C ALA A 77 3.28 -10.23 -1.74
N ALA A 78 3.13 -11.42 -2.32
CA ALA A 78 2.47 -12.56 -1.67
C ALA A 78 3.08 -12.85 -0.28
N GLY A 79 2.22 -13.14 0.70
CA GLY A 79 2.62 -13.35 2.10
C GLY A 79 2.93 -12.07 2.90
N LEU A 80 2.72 -10.89 2.30
CA LEU A 80 2.87 -9.59 2.96
C LEU A 80 1.54 -8.83 2.99
N VAL A 81 1.41 -7.99 4.03
CA VAL A 81 0.31 -7.04 4.27
C VAL A 81 0.88 -5.63 4.46
N PHE A 82 0.08 -4.59 4.22
CA PHE A 82 0.53 -3.21 4.42
C PHE A 82 0.39 -2.80 5.89
N GLU A 83 1.48 -2.28 6.45
CA GLU A 83 1.54 -1.70 7.80
C GLU A 83 1.63 -0.17 7.69
N ALA A 84 0.54 0.50 8.08
CA ALA A 84 0.41 1.96 7.92
C ALA A 84 1.30 2.77 8.87
N SER A 85 1.69 2.22 10.03
CA SER A 85 2.57 2.90 11.00
C SER A 85 4.00 3.03 10.48
N SER A 86 4.48 2.02 9.73
CA SER A 86 5.82 1.99 9.15
C SER A 86 5.84 2.33 7.66
N LEU A 87 4.66 2.45 7.03
CA LEU A 87 4.45 2.65 5.59
C LEU A 87 5.13 1.57 4.74
N ARG A 88 5.10 0.31 5.19
CA ARG A 88 5.82 -0.80 4.57
C ARG A 88 4.97 -2.05 4.47
N CYS A 89 5.30 -2.90 3.51
CA CYS A 89 4.80 -4.26 3.46
C CYS A 89 5.59 -5.12 4.46
N VAL A 90 4.88 -5.76 5.39
CA VAL A 90 5.44 -6.63 6.44
C VAL A 90 4.84 -8.04 6.31
N PRO A 91 5.51 -9.09 6.81
CA PRO A 91 4.94 -10.43 6.86
C PRO A 91 3.57 -10.44 7.54
N GLY A 92 2.58 -11.09 6.94
CA GLY A 92 1.23 -11.19 7.49
C GLY A 92 0.32 -12.05 6.64
N ASP A 93 -0.76 -12.53 7.26
CA ASP A 93 -1.77 -13.35 6.59
C ASP A 93 -2.85 -12.48 5.96
N ARG A 94 -3.10 -12.67 4.67
CA ARG A 94 -4.12 -11.94 3.90
C ARG A 94 -5.52 -12.50 4.17
N GLU A 95 -5.63 -13.76 4.55
CA GLU A 95 -6.91 -14.38 4.89
C GLU A 95 -7.46 -13.85 6.22
N GLN A 96 -6.59 -13.21 7.02
CA GLN A 96 -6.93 -12.59 8.31
C GLN A 96 -7.09 -11.06 8.19
N CYS A 97 -7.20 -10.52 6.97
CA CYS A 97 -7.39 -9.08 6.75
C CYS A 97 -8.62 -8.53 7.50
N GLY A 98 -9.72 -9.29 7.55
CA GLY A 98 -10.99 -8.88 8.18
C GLY A 98 -10.97 -8.79 9.70
N ASP A 99 -9.94 -9.31 10.37
CA ASP A 99 -9.75 -9.21 11.83
C ASP A 99 -8.93 -7.97 12.24
N ARG A 100 -8.68 -7.05 11.30
CA ARG A 100 -7.96 -5.80 11.61
C ARG A 100 -8.76 -4.97 12.62
N SER A 101 -8.24 -4.95 13.84
CA SER A 101 -8.73 -4.16 14.97
C SER A 101 -8.84 -2.68 14.65
N GLU A 102 -9.70 -1.97 15.40
CA GLU A 102 -9.76 -0.51 15.42
C GLU A 102 -8.35 0.11 15.35
N PRO A 103 -8.12 1.10 14.48
CA PRO A 103 -6.82 1.74 14.39
C PRO A 103 -6.50 2.45 15.71
N GLU A 104 -5.27 2.29 16.18
CA GLU A 104 -4.69 3.07 17.27
C GLU A 104 -4.64 4.56 16.88
N TRP A 105 -5.75 5.27 17.11
CA TRP A 105 -5.95 6.64 16.64
C TRP A 105 -4.89 7.62 17.13
N THR A 106 -4.40 7.43 18.35
CA THR A 106 -3.29 8.22 18.91
C THR A 106 -2.01 8.04 18.09
N ALA A 107 -1.62 6.80 17.80
CA ALA A 107 -0.44 6.53 17.00
C ALA A 107 -0.59 7.03 15.56
N LYS A 108 -1.80 6.89 14.99
CA LYS A 108 -2.11 7.36 13.64
C LYS A 108 -2.05 8.88 13.54
N CYS A 109 -2.68 9.61 14.46
CA CYS A 109 -2.64 11.07 14.46
C CYS A 109 -1.24 11.62 14.76
N ALA A 110 -0.42 10.92 15.56
CA ALA A 110 0.98 11.27 15.74
C ALA A 110 1.78 11.28 14.42
N ALA A 111 1.41 10.44 13.46
CA ALA A 111 2.01 10.41 12.12
C ALA A 111 1.38 11.43 11.14
N PHE A 112 0.09 11.77 11.32
CA PHE A 112 -0.68 12.65 10.43
C PHE A 112 -1.38 13.76 11.23
N SER A 113 -0.74 14.93 11.36
CA SER A 113 -1.18 15.99 12.29
C SER A 113 -2.38 16.83 11.84
N TYR A 114 -2.73 16.80 10.55
CA TYR A 114 -3.90 17.46 9.96
C TYR A 114 -4.47 16.59 8.83
N ALA A 115 -5.23 15.56 9.20
CA ALA A 115 -5.79 14.59 8.26
C ALA A 115 -7.11 14.01 8.77
N PHE A 116 -7.98 13.64 7.84
CA PHE A 116 -9.23 12.95 8.13
C PHE A 116 -9.09 11.46 7.79
N PHE A 117 -9.75 10.62 8.58
CA PHE A 117 -9.77 9.18 8.36
C PHE A 117 -11.19 8.63 8.59
N PRO A 118 -11.70 7.77 7.69
CA PRO A 118 -12.95 7.06 7.95
C PRO A 118 -12.78 6.09 9.11
N ASP A 119 -13.85 5.90 9.88
CA ASP A 119 -13.93 4.74 10.78
C ASP A 119 -14.06 3.45 9.94
N PRO A 120 -13.29 2.39 10.22
CA PRO A 120 -13.31 1.17 9.44
C PRO A 120 -14.56 0.29 9.68
N ASN A 121 -15.26 0.49 10.80
CA ASN A 121 -16.40 -0.33 11.21
C ASN A 121 -17.73 0.41 11.04
N GLU A 122 -17.72 1.74 11.17
CA GLU A 122 -18.91 2.58 11.13
C GLU A 122 -18.80 3.66 10.05
N CYS A 123 -19.40 3.44 8.88
CA CYS A 123 -19.26 4.33 7.71
C CYS A 123 -19.70 5.80 7.95
N TRP A 124 -20.52 6.05 8.98
CA TRP A 124 -20.99 7.39 9.36
C TRP A 124 -20.10 8.06 10.44
N LYS A 125 -18.97 7.46 10.81
CA LYS A 125 -17.98 8.04 11.74
C LYS A 125 -16.66 8.33 11.03
N PHE A 126 -15.96 9.34 11.54
CA PHE A 126 -14.63 9.69 11.07
C PHE A 126 -13.78 10.32 12.18
N VAL A 127 -12.47 10.29 12.00
CA VAL A 127 -11.50 10.94 12.90
C VAL A 127 -10.78 12.05 12.15
N PHE A 128 -10.76 13.25 12.75
CA PHE A 128 -9.92 14.36 12.32
C PHE A 128 -8.76 14.52 13.31
N CYS A 129 -7.56 14.30 12.80
CA CYS A 129 -6.33 14.53 13.56
C CYS A 129 -6.02 16.03 13.57
N VAL A 130 -5.90 16.62 14.76
CA VAL A 130 -5.51 18.02 14.96
C VAL A 130 -4.29 18.06 15.86
N LEU A 131 -3.16 18.54 15.33
CA LEU A 131 -1.89 18.63 16.06
C LEU A 131 -1.48 17.30 16.74
N GLY A 132 -1.74 16.19 16.06
CA GLY A 132 -1.42 14.85 16.57
C GLY A 132 -2.47 14.24 17.51
N THR A 133 -3.54 14.99 17.81
CA THR A 133 -4.63 14.52 18.68
C THR A 133 -5.80 14.02 17.84
N PRO A 134 -6.33 12.80 18.10
CA PRO A 134 -7.52 12.31 17.42
C PRO A 134 -8.78 12.98 17.95
N ASN A 135 -9.63 13.46 17.04
CA ASN A 135 -10.96 13.98 17.35
C ASN A 135 -11.97 13.17 16.54
N ALA A 136 -12.89 12.47 17.21
CA ALA A 136 -13.90 11.63 16.56
C ALA A 136 -15.20 12.40 16.30
N TYR A 137 -15.83 12.14 15.17
CA TYR A 137 -17.05 12.79 14.71
C TYR A 137 -18.03 11.76 14.14
N THR A 138 -19.30 12.16 14.07
CA THR A 138 -20.40 11.34 13.54
C THR A 138 -21.21 12.21 12.59
N CYS A 139 -21.45 11.72 11.38
CA CYS A 139 -22.31 12.35 10.38
C CYS A 139 -23.77 12.40 10.86
N ARG A 140 -24.63 13.15 10.17
CA ARG A 140 -26.06 13.17 10.51
C ARG A 140 -26.71 11.84 10.15
N ALA A 141 -27.91 11.62 10.67
CA ALA A 141 -28.67 10.40 10.37
C ALA A 141 -28.88 10.25 8.85
N GLY A 142 -28.46 9.11 8.30
CA GLY A 142 -28.57 8.78 6.88
C GLY A 142 -27.39 9.27 6.02
N GLU A 143 -26.40 9.94 6.59
CA GLU A 143 -25.18 10.37 5.89
C GLU A 143 -24.02 9.39 6.14
N VAL A 144 -23.12 9.30 5.17
CA VAL A 144 -21.87 8.53 5.22
C VAL A 144 -20.73 9.51 5.03
N TRP A 145 -19.63 9.32 5.77
CA TRP A 145 -18.49 10.22 5.67
C TRP A 145 -17.81 10.11 4.30
N SER A 146 -17.37 11.25 3.76
CA SER A 146 -16.55 11.29 2.54
C SER A 146 -15.54 12.42 2.62
N GLN A 147 -14.31 12.14 2.20
CA GLN A 147 -13.22 13.14 2.20
C GLN A 147 -13.57 14.39 1.38
N GLN A 148 -14.36 14.23 0.31
CA GLN A 148 -14.77 15.32 -0.58
C GLN A 148 -15.69 16.35 0.10
N HIS A 149 -16.59 15.89 0.97
CA HIS A 149 -17.61 16.75 1.56
C HIS A 149 -17.27 17.21 3.00
N GLY A 150 -16.23 16.63 3.61
CA GLY A 150 -15.87 16.88 5.02
C GLY A 150 -16.88 16.26 5.98
#